data_AF-F6TRP3-F1
#
_entry.id   AF-F6TRP3-F1
#
_cell.length_a   1.000
_cell.length_b   1.000
_cell.length_c   1.000
_cell.angle_alpha   90.00
_cell.angle_beta   90.00
_cell.angle_gamma   90.00
#
_symmetry.space_group_name_H-M   'P 1'
#
loop_
_entity.id
_entity.type
_entity.pdbx_description
1 polymer ?
#
loop_
_entity_poly.entity_id
_entity_poly.type
_entity_poly.pdbx_seq_one_letter_code
_entity_poly.pdbx_strand_id
1 'polypeptide(L)'
;TVRRQRPRRLLCWALVAVLLADLLALSDTLAVMSVDLGSESMKATLRYFQHLLGKQADNPHVALYRSRFPEHELIVDPQRQTVRFQISPQLQFSPEEVLGMVLNYSRSLAEDFAEQPIKDAVITVPAFFNQAERRAVLQAARMAGLKVLQLINDNTATALSYGVFRRKDINSTAQNVMFYDMGSGSTVCTIVTYQTVKTKEAGMQPQLQIRGVGFDRTLGGLEMELR
;
A
#
# COMPACT_ATOMS: atom_id res chain seq x y z
N THR A 1 23.57 -40.87 -12.37
CA THR A 1 22.21 -40.88 -11.80
C THR A 1 22.26 -40.72 -10.28
N VAL A 2 22.33 -39.49 -9.75
CA VAL A 2 21.90 -39.16 -8.37
C VAL A 2 21.51 -37.67 -8.34
N ARG A 3 20.23 -37.37 -8.57
CA ARG A 3 19.66 -36.04 -8.29
C ARG A 3 19.47 -35.93 -6.77
N ARG A 4 20.26 -35.10 -6.10
CA ARG A 4 20.07 -34.72 -4.69
C ARG A 4 18.69 -34.08 -4.52
N GLN A 5 17.77 -34.79 -3.86
CA GLN A 5 16.52 -34.24 -3.36
C GLN A 5 16.82 -33.14 -2.35
N ARG A 6 16.41 -31.89 -2.64
CA ARG A 6 16.35 -30.81 -1.65
C ARG A 6 15.06 -30.95 -0.84
N PRO A 7 15.07 -30.70 0.49
CA PRO A 7 13.91 -30.92 1.34
C PRO A 7 12.80 -29.90 1.06
N ARG A 8 11.63 -30.41 0.67
CA ARG A 8 10.45 -29.70 0.16
C ARG A 8 9.53 -29.12 1.25
N ARG A 9 10.00 -28.81 2.46
CA ARG A 9 9.09 -28.54 3.61
C ARG A 9 9.37 -27.30 4.47
N LEU A 10 10.16 -26.33 4.01
CA LEU A 10 10.43 -25.09 4.77
C LEU A 10 10.21 -23.78 3.99
N LEU A 11 9.48 -23.82 2.87
CA LEU A 11 9.22 -22.64 2.02
C LEU A 11 7.72 -22.35 1.83
N CYS A 12 6.88 -22.54 2.86
CA CYS A 12 5.45 -22.15 2.81
C CYS A 12 5.08 -20.98 3.74
N TRP A 13 6.05 -20.36 4.42
CA TRP A 13 5.81 -19.21 5.31
C TRP A 13 6.76 -18.03 5.08
N ALA A 14 7.57 -18.07 4.02
CA ALA A 14 8.42 -16.97 3.62
C ALA A 14 7.88 -16.39 2.31
N LEU A 15 7.44 -15.12 2.38
CA LEU A 15 7.09 -14.23 1.26
C LEU A 15 5.69 -14.40 0.63
N VAL A 16 4.64 -14.11 1.42
CA VAL A 16 3.43 -13.42 0.89
C VAL A 16 3.56 -11.89 1.11
N ALA A 17 4.73 -11.43 1.54
CA ALA A 17 5.09 -10.03 1.61
C ALA A 17 5.67 -9.53 0.28
N VAL A 18 4.85 -9.53 -0.77
CA VAL A 18 5.05 -8.68 -1.96
C VAL A 18 3.67 -8.20 -2.41
N LEU A 19 3.18 -7.16 -1.72
CA LEU A 19 2.16 -6.26 -2.26
C LEU A 19 2.55 -4.79 -2.03
N LEU A 20 3.84 -4.54 -1.74
CA LEU A 20 4.33 -3.20 -1.38
C LEU A 20 5.33 -2.56 -2.33
N ALA A 21 5.99 -3.32 -3.19
CA ALA A 21 6.75 -2.67 -4.27
C ALA A 21 5.79 -2.14 -5.37
N ASP A 22 4.58 -2.70 -5.46
CA ASP A 22 3.70 -2.51 -6.60
C ASP A 22 2.46 -1.66 -6.30
N LEU A 23 2.38 -0.93 -5.19
CA LEU A 23 1.40 0.18 -5.16
C LEU A 23 1.82 1.33 -6.08
N LEU A 24 3.13 1.47 -6.33
CA LEU A 24 3.69 2.30 -7.41
C LEU A 24 3.45 1.65 -8.79
N ALA A 25 3.57 0.32 -8.91
CA ALA A 25 3.13 -0.38 -10.13
C ALA A 25 1.59 -0.45 -10.28
N LEU A 26 0.82 -0.03 -9.27
CA LEU A 26 -0.65 0.11 -9.35
C LEU A 26 -1.09 1.48 -9.85
N SER A 27 -0.27 2.53 -9.68
CA SER A 27 -0.37 3.69 -10.56
C SER A 27 0.01 3.33 -11.99
N ASP A 28 1.00 2.45 -12.18
CA ASP A 28 1.40 2.01 -13.51
C ASP A 28 0.38 1.04 -14.14
N THR A 29 -0.36 0.22 -13.40
CA THR A 29 -1.38 -0.68 -14.00
C THR A 29 -2.70 0.03 -14.30
N LEU A 30 -3.09 1.04 -13.53
CA LEU A 30 -4.13 1.98 -13.97
C LEU A 30 -3.65 2.85 -15.14
N ALA A 31 -2.35 3.17 -15.22
CA ALA A 31 -1.76 3.78 -16.39
C ALA A 31 -1.68 2.81 -17.58
N VAL A 32 -1.44 1.51 -17.40
CA VAL A 32 -1.39 0.49 -18.47
C VAL A 32 -2.79 0.23 -19.02
N MET A 33 -3.82 0.13 -18.15
CA MET A 33 -5.21 0.13 -18.61
C MET A 33 -5.56 1.43 -19.37
N SER A 34 -4.90 2.56 -19.05
CA SER A 34 -5.06 3.84 -19.75
C SER A 34 -4.24 3.94 -21.05
N VAL A 35 -3.11 3.24 -21.19
CA VAL A 35 -2.29 3.23 -22.42
C VAL A 35 -2.99 2.42 -23.51
N ASP A 36 -3.64 1.30 -23.14
CA ASP A 36 -4.45 0.50 -24.07
C ASP A 36 -5.74 1.20 -24.51
N LEU A 37 -6.27 2.15 -23.72
CA LEU A 37 -7.48 2.90 -24.06
C LEU A 37 -7.25 4.12 -24.97
N GLY A 38 -6.00 4.43 -25.34
CA GLY A 38 -5.68 5.54 -26.21
C GLY A 38 -5.99 6.92 -25.60
N SER A 39 -5.44 7.95 -26.25
CA SER A 39 -5.51 9.39 -25.89
C SER A 39 -6.92 9.96 -25.60
N GLU A 40 -8.00 9.23 -25.85
CA GLU A 40 -9.37 9.76 -25.88
C GLU A 40 -10.11 9.73 -24.53
N SER A 41 -9.57 9.07 -23.50
CA SER A 41 -10.30 8.90 -22.22
C SER A 41 -9.55 9.42 -20.99
N MET A 42 -9.01 10.65 -21.05
CA MET A 42 -8.36 11.31 -19.91
C MET A 42 -9.24 11.39 -18.64
N LYS A 43 -10.57 11.32 -18.77
CA LYS A 43 -11.53 11.23 -17.65
C LYS A 43 -11.54 9.87 -16.94
N ALA A 44 -11.09 8.79 -17.58
CA ALA A 44 -11.13 7.43 -17.04
C ALA A 44 -9.91 7.11 -16.16
N THR A 45 -8.82 7.87 -16.28
CA THR A 45 -7.56 7.60 -15.57
C THR A 45 -7.56 8.29 -14.21
N LEU A 46 -8.01 7.56 -13.17
CA LEU A 46 -8.05 8.06 -11.80
C LEU A 46 -6.68 8.02 -11.14
N ARG A 47 -6.02 9.17 -11.05
CA ARG A 47 -4.67 9.32 -10.46
C ARG A 47 -4.77 9.75 -9.00
N TYR A 48 -3.83 9.31 -8.15
CA TYR A 48 -3.70 9.75 -6.75
C TYR A 48 -4.98 9.64 -5.89
N PHE A 49 -5.94 8.78 -6.27
CA PHE A 49 -7.24 8.64 -5.58
C PHE A 49 -7.10 8.14 -4.13
N GLN A 50 -5.99 7.51 -3.78
CA GLN A 50 -5.65 7.09 -2.41
C GLN A 50 -5.69 8.24 -1.39
N HIS A 51 -5.45 9.48 -1.83
CA HIS A 51 -5.56 10.66 -0.99
C HIS A 51 -7.01 11.04 -0.66
N LEU A 52 -8.01 10.40 -1.25
CA LEU A 52 -9.44 10.66 -1.01
C LEU A 52 -10.11 9.60 -0.13
N LEU A 53 -9.44 8.47 0.13
CA LEU A 53 -10.00 7.34 0.88
C LEU A 53 -10.50 7.77 2.26
N GLY A 54 -11.75 7.48 2.57
CA GLY A 54 -12.35 7.80 3.87
C GLY A 54 -12.35 9.29 4.26
N LYS A 55 -12.09 10.21 3.32
CA LYS A 55 -12.12 11.65 3.59
C LYS A 55 -13.50 12.25 3.30
N GLN A 56 -13.92 13.15 4.18
CA GLN A 56 -15.11 13.97 3.98
C GLN A 56 -14.87 15.03 2.90
N ALA A 57 -15.94 15.46 2.24
CA ALA A 57 -15.90 16.38 1.11
C ALA A 57 -15.36 17.79 1.46
N ASP A 58 -15.41 18.18 2.74
CA ASP A 58 -14.89 19.43 3.27
C ASP A 58 -13.39 19.39 3.61
N ASN A 59 -12.76 18.22 3.53
CA ASN A 59 -11.36 18.06 3.92
C ASN A 59 -10.43 18.85 2.97
N PRO A 60 -9.42 19.58 3.49
CA PRO A 60 -8.51 20.37 2.67
C PRO A 60 -7.76 19.54 1.61
N HIS A 61 -7.52 18.25 1.86
CA HIS A 61 -6.90 17.37 0.87
C HIS A 61 -7.81 17.08 -0.32
N VAL A 62 -9.14 17.09 -0.14
CA VAL A 62 -10.10 16.95 -1.24
C VAL A 62 -10.09 18.21 -2.09
N ALA A 63 -10.04 19.39 -1.47
CA ALA A 63 -9.90 20.66 -2.19
C ALA A 63 -8.58 20.72 -2.97
N LEU A 64 -7.47 20.29 -2.36
CA LEU A 64 -6.17 20.20 -3.01
C LEU A 64 -6.19 19.24 -4.20
N TYR A 65 -6.85 18.08 -4.06
CA TYR A 65 -7.00 17.13 -5.16
C TYR A 65 -7.77 17.74 -6.33
N ARG A 66 -8.90 18.42 -6.08
CA ARG A 66 -9.67 19.12 -7.12
C ARG A 66 -8.84 20.17 -7.86
N SER A 67 -7.97 20.88 -7.15
CA SER A 67 -7.07 21.86 -7.75
C SER A 67 -5.99 21.22 -8.62
N ARG A 68 -5.49 20.03 -8.24
CA ARG A 68 -4.41 19.33 -8.96
C ARG A 68 -4.92 18.53 -10.15
N PHE A 69 -6.14 18.01 -10.08
CA PHE A 69 -6.76 17.16 -11.09
C PHE A 69 -8.15 17.68 -11.49
N PRO A 70 -8.25 18.82 -12.18
CA PRO A 70 -9.53 19.41 -12.59
C PRO A 70 -10.32 18.55 -13.59
N GLU A 71 -9.66 17.60 -14.25
CA GLU A 71 -10.29 16.63 -15.16
C GLU A 71 -11.15 15.58 -14.44
N HIS A 72 -10.95 15.37 -13.13
CA HIS A 72 -11.72 14.42 -12.33
C HIS A 72 -12.94 15.10 -11.71
N GLU A 73 -14.12 14.72 -12.18
CA GLU A 73 -15.38 15.21 -11.61
C GLU A 73 -15.69 14.51 -10.28
N LEU A 74 -15.69 15.28 -9.19
CA LEU A 74 -15.92 14.79 -7.83
C LEU A 74 -17.27 15.26 -7.27
N ILE A 75 -18.20 14.31 -7.14
CA ILE A 75 -19.50 14.51 -6.49
C ILE A 75 -19.45 14.10 -5.02
N VAL A 76 -20.38 14.64 -4.22
CA VAL A 76 -20.51 14.30 -2.80
C VAL A 76 -21.56 13.21 -2.63
N ASP A 77 -21.20 12.16 -1.90
CA ASP A 77 -22.15 11.14 -1.46
C ASP A 77 -23.05 11.73 -0.36
N PRO A 78 -24.38 11.81 -0.57
CA PRO A 78 -25.28 12.45 0.39
C PRO A 78 -25.42 11.67 1.71
N GLN A 79 -25.12 10.37 1.73
CA GLN A 79 -25.24 9.55 2.93
C GLN A 79 -23.94 9.54 3.74
N ARG A 80 -22.80 9.43 3.06
CA ARG A 80 -21.49 9.29 3.72
C ARG A 80 -20.74 10.61 3.88
N GLN A 81 -21.17 11.67 3.18
CA GLN A 81 -20.46 12.96 3.06
C GLN A 81 -19.03 12.82 2.53
N THR A 82 -18.71 11.69 1.88
CA THR A 82 -17.44 11.41 1.21
C THR A 82 -17.54 11.79 -0.27
N VAL A 83 -16.41 11.76 -0.97
CA VAL A 83 -16.39 12.02 -2.42
C VAL A 83 -16.57 10.75 -3.26
N ARG A 84 -17.11 10.90 -4.46
CA ARG A 84 -17.14 9.88 -5.52
C ARG A 84 -16.67 10.49 -6.83
N PHE A 85 -16.00 9.69 -7.64
CA PHE A 85 -15.65 10.02 -9.02
C PHE A 85 -16.85 9.79 -9.92
N GLN A 86 -17.17 10.79 -10.75
CA GLN A 86 -18.16 10.69 -11.80
C GLN A 86 -17.43 10.52 -13.14
N ILE A 87 -17.48 9.31 -13.71
CA ILE A 87 -16.86 9.01 -15.01
C ILE A 87 -17.86 9.30 -16.14
N SER A 88 -19.12 8.93 -15.92
CA SER A 88 -20.25 9.24 -16.78
C SER A 88 -21.51 9.46 -15.92
N PRO A 89 -22.61 10.02 -16.47
CA PRO A 89 -23.83 10.28 -15.69
C PRO A 89 -24.39 9.03 -14.99
N GLN A 90 -24.14 7.85 -15.55
CA GLN A 90 -24.60 6.56 -15.02
C GLN A 90 -23.52 5.80 -14.25
N LEU A 91 -22.25 6.24 -14.32
CA LEU A 91 -21.11 5.52 -13.76
C LEU A 91 -20.36 6.36 -12.73
N GLN A 92 -20.53 5.97 -11.47
CA GLN A 92 -19.95 6.64 -10.31
C GLN A 92 -19.19 5.63 -9.46
N PHE A 93 -17.98 5.99 -9.04
CA PHE A 93 -17.15 5.16 -8.19
C PHE A 93 -16.66 5.92 -6.97
N SER A 94 -16.84 5.33 -5.81
CA SER A 94 -16.15 5.75 -4.59
C SER A 94 -14.66 5.40 -4.68
N PRO A 95 -13.76 6.16 -4.02
CA PRO A 95 -12.35 5.81 -3.92
C PRO A 95 -12.11 4.38 -3.40
N GLU A 96 -12.99 3.88 -2.52
CA GLU A 96 -12.97 2.51 -2.00
C GLU A 96 -13.33 1.47 -3.06
N GLU A 97 -14.29 1.76 -3.95
CA GLU A 97 -14.64 0.89 -5.08
C GLU A 97 -13.46 0.79 -6.06
N VAL A 98 -12.82 1.92 -6.37
CA VAL A 98 -11.61 1.95 -7.23
C VAL A 98 -10.49 1.14 -6.60
N LEU A 99 -10.23 1.31 -5.30
CA LEU A 99 -9.25 0.50 -4.58
C LEU A 99 -9.62 -1.00 -4.60
N GLY A 100 -10.91 -1.33 -4.50
CA GLY A 100 -11.39 -2.72 -4.58
C GLY A 100 -11.11 -3.35 -5.94
N MET A 101 -11.29 -2.60 -7.03
CA MET A 101 -10.97 -3.05 -8.39
C MET A 101 -9.46 -3.32 -8.54
N VAL A 102 -8.64 -2.40 -8.05
CA VAL A 102 -7.17 -2.51 -8.01
C VAL A 102 -6.75 -3.76 -7.23
N LEU A 103 -7.29 -3.97 -6.03
CA LEU A 103 -6.99 -5.15 -5.20
C LEU A 103 -7.46 -6.46 -5.86
N ASN A 104 -8.62 -6.44 -6.53
CA ASN A 104 -9.12 -7.61 -7.24
C ASN A 104 -8.21 -7.98 -8.43
N TYR A 105 -7.76 -6.98 -9.19
CA TYR A 105 -6.79 -7.18 -10.27
C TYR A 105 -5.46 -7.73 -9.74
N SER A 106 -4.91 -7.15 -8.68
CA SER A 106 -3.69 -7.66 -8.03
C SER A 106 -3.85 -9.08 -7.52
N ARG A 107 -5.04 -9.45 -6.99
CA ARG A 107 -5.34 -10.83 -6.62
C ARG A 107 -5.24 -11.75 -7.83
N SER A 108 -5.88 -11.41 -8.94
CA SER A 108 -5.84 -12.23 -10.16
C SER A 108 -4.40 -12.47 -10.63
N LEU A 109 -3.56 -11.43 -10.67
CA LEU A 109 -2.14 -11.59 -11.01
C LEU A 109 -1.39 -12.53 -10.05
N ALA A 110 -1.66 -12.42 -8.75
CA ALA A 110 -1.04 -13.27 -7.75
C ALA A 110 -1.55 -14.73 -7.84
N GLU A 111 -2.83 -14.94 -8.15
CA GLU A 111 -3.43 -16.27 -8.38
C GLU A 111 -2.83 -16.92 -9.63
N ASP A 112 -2.64 -16.16 -10.72
CA ASP A 112 -2.01 -16.63 -11.96
C ASP A 112 -0.55 -17.04 -11.71
N PHE A 113 0.20 -16.26 -10.93
CA PHE A 113 1.59 -16.59 -10.59
C PHE A 113 1.70 -17.79 -9.64
N ALA A 114 0.80 -17.92 -8.67
CA ALA A 114 0.84 -18.97 -7.66
C ALA A 114 0.11 -20.26 -8.10
N GLU A 115 -0.62 -20.23 -9.23
CA GLU A 115 -1.47 -21.29 -9.76
C GLU A 115 -2.49 -21.83 -8.71
N GLN A 116 -2.89 -20.97 -7.77
CA GLN A 116 -3.79 -21.33 -6.67
C GLN A 116 -4.67 -20.16 -6.25
N PRO A 117 -5.89 -20.41 -5.73
CA PRO A 117 -6.76 -19.35 -5.26
C PRO A 117 -6.20 -18.67 -4.01
N ILE A 118 -6.23 -17.33 -3.97
CA ILE A 118 -5.72 -16.52 -2.87
C ILE A 118 -6.90 -15.86 -2.14
N LYS A 119 -7.09 -16.22 -0.87
CA LYS A 119 -8.19 -15.72 -0.05
C LYS A 119 -7.74 -14.78 1.06
N ASP A 120 -6.52 -14.95 1.54
CA ASP A 120 -5.99 -14.22 2.70
C ASP A 120 -4.86 -13.28 2.26
N ALA A 121 -4.86 -12.05 2.78
CA ALA A 121 -3.85 -11.05 2.44
C ALA A 121 -3.43 -10.21 3.65
N VAL A 122 -2.18 -9.76 3.63
CA VAL A 122 -1.68 -8.67 4.49
C VAL A 122 -1.56 -7.44 3.61
N ILE A 123 -2.28 -6.37 3.95
CA ILE A 123 -2.28 -5.13 3.19
C ILE A 123 -1.51 -4.09 3.98
N THR A 124 -0.78 -3.27 3.26
CA THR A 124 0.07 -2.25 3.84
C THR A 124 -0.57 -0.88 3.68
N VAL A 125 -0.33 -0.02 4.66
CA VAL A 125 -0.91 1.32 4.67
C VAL A 125 0.15 2.33 5.07
N PRO A 126 0.11 3.57 4.54
CA PRO A 126 1.00 4.62 4.98
C PRO A 126 0.84 4.85 6.49
N ALA A 127 1.95 5.07 7.19
CA ALA A 127 1.95 5.20 8.66
C ALA A 127 1.05 6.35 9.15
N PHE A 128 0.89 7.39 8.33
CA PHE A 128 0.05 8.53 8.63
C PHE A 128 -1.45 8.26 8.46
N PHE A 129 -1.87 7.14 7.87
CA PHE A 129 -3.29 6.86 7.67
C PHE A 129 -4.07 6.82 8.99
N ASN A 130 -5.14 7.61 9.04
CA ASN A 130 -6.08 7.67 10.15
C ASN A 130 -6.99 6.43 10.18
N GLN A 131 -7.81 6.31 11.23
CA GLN A 131 -8.71 5.16 11.38
C GLN A 131 -9.79 5.07 10.30
N ALA A 132 -10.24 6.20 9.74
CA ALA A 132 -11.23 6.22 8.66
C ALA A 132 -10.63 5.70 7.34
N GLU A 133 -9.44 6.18 6.97
CA GLU A 133 -8.64 5.76 5.83
C GLU A 133 -8.33 4.24 5.92
N ARG A 134 -7.96 3.73 7.11
CA ARG A 134 -7.75 2.29 7.33
C ARG A 134 -9.02 1.45 7.17
N ARG A 135 -10.16 1.95 7.65
CA ARG A 135 -11.47 1.29 7.46
C ARG A 135 -11.88 1.26 5.99
N ALA A 136 -11.61 2.33 5.25
CA ALA A 136 -11.84 2.42 3.82
C ALA A 136 -11.04 1.34 3.05
N VAL A 137 -9.76 1.13 3.41
CA VAL A 137 -8.94 0.05 2.83
C VAL A 137 -9.51 -1.35 3.16
N LEU A 138 -9.94 -1.59 4.40
CA LEU A 138 -10.57 -2.86 4.78
C LEU A 138 -11.87 -3.12 4.03
N GLN A 139 -12.66 -2.07 3.78
CA GLN A 139 -13.88 -2.16 2.99
C GLN A 139 -13.56 -2.52 1.54
N ALA A 140 -12.58 -1.84 0.93
CA ALA A 140 -12.13 -2.14 -0.43
C ALA A 140 -11.64 -3.60 -0.55
N ALA A 141 -10.86 -4.09 0.42
CA ALA A 141 -10.39 -5.48 0.44
C ALA A 141 -11.54 -6.49 0.56
N ARG A 142 -12.58 -6.17 1.35
CA ARG A 142 -13.79 -6.99 1.44
C ARG A 142 -14.53 -7.04 0.10
N MET A 143 -14.62 -5.93 -0.62
CA MET A 143 -15.24 -5.86 -1.95
C MET A 143 -14.47 -6.69 -2.98
N ALA A 144 -13.14 -6.75 -2.87
CA ALA A 144 -12.29 -7.62 -3.66
C ALA A 144 -12.38 -9.11 -3.27
N GLY A 145 -13.10 -9.47 -2.20
CA GLY A 145 -13.19 -10.84 -1.71
C GLY A 145 -11.92 -11.34 -1.01
N LEU A 146 -11.08 -10.43 -0.50
CA LEU A 146 -9.87 -10.73 0.26
C LEU A 146 -10.14 -10.62 1.76
N LYS A 147 -9.72 -11.63 2.52
CA LYS A 147 -9.69 -11.59 3.98
C LYS A 147 -8.38 -10.97 4.45
N VAL A 148 -8.47 -9.76 4.99
CA VAL A 148 -7.30 -9.06 5.53
C VAL A 148 -6.93 -9.66 6.89
N LEU A 149 -5.77 -10.32 6.95
CA LEU A 149 -5.23 -10.88 8.19
C LEU A 149 -4.73 -9.77 9.12
N GLN A 150 -4.01 -8.81 8.55
CA GLN A 150 -3.47 -7.68 9.28
C GLN A 150 -3.23 -6.51 8.32
N LEU A 151 -3.48 -5.29 8.81
CA LEU A 151 -2.95 -4.09 8.21
C LEU A 151 -1.61 -3.76 8.86
N ILE A 152 -0.54 -3.67 8.07
CA ILE A 152 0.78 -3.28 8.53
C ILE A 152 1.15 -1.91 7.99
N ASN A 153 1.88 -1.10 8.77
CA ASN A 153 2.38 0.16 8.23
C ASN A 153 3.50 -0.12 7.24
N ASP A 154 3.52 0.62 6.14
CA ASP A 154 4.49 0.44 5.06
C ASP A 154 5.95 0.47 5.55
N ASN A 155 6.32 1.55 6.24
CA ASN A 155 7.62 1.70 6.90
C ASN A 155 7.97 0.58 7.89
N THR A 156 6.97 -0.03 8.55
CA THR A 156 7.21 -1.21 9.42
C THR A 156 7.49 -2.46 8.58
N ALA A 157 6.80 -2.63 7.47
CA ALA A 157 7.04 -3.72 6.53
C ALA A 157 8.43 -3.59 5.88
N THR A 158 8.85 -2.39 5.49
CA THR A 158 10.21 -2.10 5.00
C THR A 158 11.26 -2.44 6.05
N ALA A 159 11.06 -2.01 7.28
CA ALA A 159 11.94 -2.32 8.40
C ALA A 159 12.00 -3.83 8.69
N LEU A 160 10.87 -4.52 8.62
CA LEU A 160 10.81 -5.97 8.81
C LEU A 160 11.57 -6.70 7.70
N SER A 161 11.35 -6.30 6.44
CA SER A 161 12.06 -6.86 5.28
C SER A 161 13.57 -6.72 5.44
N TYR A 162 14.04 -5.52 5.78
CA TYR A 162 15.47 -5.26 6.05
C TYR A 162 16.02 -6.17 7.16
N GLY A 163 15.31 -6.30 8.28
CA GLY A 163 15.73 -7.12 9.41
C GLY A 163 15.75 -8.62 9.12
N VAL A 164 14.86 -9.12 8.27
CA VAL A 164 14.79 -10.54 7.89
C VAL A 164 16.00 -10.97 7.07
N PHE A 165 16.44 -10.15 6.12
CA PHE A 165 17.59 -10.48 5.27
C PHE A 165 18.94 -10.29 5.97
N ARG A 166 19.00 -9.44 7.02
CA ARG A 166 20.25 -9.09 7.74
C ARG A 166 20.30 -9.61 9.17
N ARG A 167 19.60 -10.71 9.49
CA ARG A 167 19.60 -11.29 10.85
C ARG A 167 20.98 -11.55 11.43
N LYS A 168 21.96 -11.89 10.59
CA LYS A 168 23.34 -12.17 11.03
C LYS A 168 24.12 -10.92 11.44
N ASP A 169 23.68 -9.75 10.96
CA ASP A 169 24.35 -8.47 11.22
C ASP A 169 23.77 -7.79 12.48
N ILE A 170 22.61 -8.26 12.96
CA ILE A 170 21.94 -7.75 14.15
C ILE A 170 22.54 -8.40 15.39
N ASN A 171 23.30 -7.60 16.13
CA ASN A 171 23.97 -8.02 17.36
C ASN A 171 23.20 -7.59 18.61
N SER A 172 23.75 -7.87 19.80
CA SER A 172 23.22 -7.40 21.09
C SER A 172 23.29 -5.87 21.24
N THR A 173 24.17 -5.22 20.47
CA THR A 173 24.29 -3.75 20.43
C THR A 173 23.20 -3.17 19.55
N ALA A 174 22.46 -2.20 20.09
CA ALA A 174 21.41 -1.50 19.37
C ALA A 174 21.96 -0.78 18.13
N GLN A 175 21.47 -1.16 16.95
CA GLN A 175 21.79 -0.50 15.69
C GLN A 175 20.62 0.37 15.26
N ASN A 176 20.86 1.66 15.04
CA ASN A 176 19.85 2.59 14.55
C ASN A 176 19.97 2.72 13.04
N VAL A 177 18.88 2.49 12.33
CA VAL A 177 18.77 2.62 10.88
C VAL A 177 17.65 3.60 10.57
N MET A 178 17.91 4.53 9.66
CA MET A 178 16.92 5.46 9.16
C MET A 178 16.45 4.99 7.79
N PHE A 179 15.15 4.74 7.66
CA PHE A 179 14.51 4.50 6.38
C PHE A 179 13.92 5.81 5.89
N TYR A 180 14.40 6.26 4.74
CA TYR A 180 13.87 7.40 4.02
C TYR A 180 13.17 6.88 2.78
N ASP A 181 11.87 7.13 2.69
CA ASP A 181 11.01 6.72 1.59
C ASP A 181 10.35 7.96 0.99
N MET A 182 10.67 8.24 -0.27
CA MET A 182 10.08 9.33 -1.03
C MET A 182 9.31 8.72 -2.20
N GLY A 183 7.99 8.65 -2.05
CA GLY A 183 7.09 8.18 -3.09
C GLY A 183 6.62 9.29 -4.02
N SER A 184 5.67 8.95 -4.88
CA SER A 184 5.06 9.91 -5.82
C SER A 184 4.22 10.98 -5.12
N GLY A 185 3.52 10.64 -4.05
CA GLY A 185 2.61 11.57 -3.35
C GLY A 185 3.03 11.97 -1.94
N SER A 186 3.97 11.26 -1.31
CA SER A 186 4.34 11.47 0.09
C SER A 186 5.76 11.05 0.39
N THR A 187 6.34 11.68 1.41
CA THR A 187 7.67 11.37 1.92
C THR A 187 7.57 10.96 3.39
N VAL A 188 8.18 9.84 3.76
CA VAL A 188 8.18 9.30 5.11
C VAL A 188 9.61 8.98 5.52
N CYS A 189 9.97 9.40 6.73
CA CYS A 189 11.24 9.07 7.37
C CYS A 189 10.96 8.32 8.67
N THR A 190 11.58 7.16 8.85
CA THR A 190 11.39 6.33 10.04
C THR A 190 12.72 5.90 10.62
N ILE A 191 12.90 6.10 11.92
CA ILE A 191 14.08 5.64 12.67
C ILE A 191 13.70 4.33 13.36
N VAL A 192 14.48 3.29 13.07
CA VAL A 192 14.28 1.94 13.61
C VAL A 192 15.54 1.50 14.33
N THR A 193 15.36 0.94 15.52
CA THR A 193 16.43 0.28 16.26
C THR A 193 16.30 -1.23 16.10
N TYR A 194 17.38 -1.89 15.70
CA TYR A 194 17.50 -3.34 15.68
C TYR A 194 18.39 -3.79 16.83
N GLN A 195 17.92 -4.79 17.58
CA GLN A 195 18.68 -5.36 18.68
C GLN A 195 18.30 -6.82 18.88
N THR A 196 19.29 -7.67 19.15
CA THR A 196 19.03 -9.05 19.56
C THR A 196 18.70 -9.09 21.06
N VAL A 197 17.50 -9.55 21.39
CA VAL A 197 16.98 -9.64 22.76
C VAL A 197 16.81 -11.11 23.14
N LYS A 198 17.13 -11.44 24.39
CA LYS A 198 16.87 -12.77 24.95
C LYS A 198 15.39 -12.88 25.33
N THR A 199 14.62 -13.67 24.60
CA THR A 199 13.25 -14.04 24.95
C THR A 199 13.23 -15.35 25.71
N LYS A 200 12.33 -15.46 26.70
CA LYS A 200 12.17 -16.65 27.57
C LYS A 200 11.81 -17.92 26.78
N GLU A 201 11.19 -17.77 25.61
CA GLU A 201 10.59 -18.87 24.84
C GLU A 201 11.45 -19.34 23.64
N ALA A 202 12.34 -18.49 23.10
CA ALA A 202 12.99 -18.76 21.81
C ALA A 202 14.48 -18.35 21.74
N GLY A 203 15.12 -18.08 22.89
CA GLY A 203 16.53 -17.70 22.95
C GLY A 203 16.81 -16.27 22.48
N MET A 204 17.96 -16.04 21.83
CA MET A 204 18.35 -14.75 21.26
C MET A 204 17.58 -14.52 19.94
N GLN A 205 16.67 -13.55 19.92
CA GLN A 205 15.89 -13.21 18.72
C GLN A 205 16.12 -11.74 18.33
N PRO A 206 16.32 -11.44 17.04
CA PRO A 206 16.40 -10.06 16.57
C PRO A 206 15.03 -9.41 16.73
N GLN A 207 14.99 -8.29 17.44
CA GLN A 207 13.82 -7.44 17.58
C GLN A 207 14.06 -6.12 16.85
N LEU A 208 12.98 -5.60 16.26
CA LEU A 208 12.94 -4.27 15.67
C LEU A 208 12.01 -3.40 16.50
N GLN A 209 12.43 -2.16 16.76
CA GLN A 209 11.63 -1.17 17.46
C GLN A 209 11.62 0.13 16.66
N ILE A 210 10.43 0.63 16.33
CA ILE A 210 10.29 1.94 15.70
C ILE A 210 10.44 3.01 16.78
N ARG A 211 11.41 3.91 16.62
CA ARG A 211 11.71 4.99 17.57
C ARG A 211 10.97 6.27 17.25
N GLY A 212 10.79 6.56 15.96
CA GLY A 212 10.11 7.75 15.50
C GLY A 212 9.75 7.64 14.03
N VAL A 213 8.65 8.29 13.66
CA VAL A 213 8.16 8.41 12.29
C VAL A 213 7.88 9.89 12.03
N GLY A 214 8.52 10.46 11.03
CA GLY A 214 8.19 11.75 10.45
C GLY A 214 7.63 11.56 9.05
N PHE A 215 6.67 12.39 8.65
CA PHE A 215 6.08 12.30 7.30
C PHE A 215 5.62 13.66 6.80
N ASP A 216 5.61 13.78 5.48
CA ASP A 216 4.95 14.84 4.73
C ASP A 216 4.04 14.20 3.68
N ARG A 217 2.73 14.50 3.73
CA ARG A 217 1.72 13.93 2.83
C ARG A 217 1.63 14.65 1.48
N THR A 218 2.32 15.76 1.34
CA THR A 218 2.24 16.67 0.18
C THR A 218 3.54 16.70 -0.62
N LEU A 219 4.65 16.34 0.00
CA LEU A 219 5.96 16.24 -0.64
C LEU A 219 6.15 14.85 -1.28
N GLY A 220 6.22 14.80 -2.60
CA GLY A 220 6.51 13.61 -3.37
C GLY A 220 6.89 13.96 -4.81
N GLY A 221 7.06 12.95 -5.67
CA GLY A 221 7.34 13.15 -7.09
C GLY A 221 6.36 14.08 -7.82
N LEU A 222 5.06 14.03 -7.46
CA LEU A 222 4.04 14.91 -8.05
C LEU A 222 4.34 16.39 -7.81
N GLU A 223 4.83 16.74 -6.63
CA GLU A 223 5.15 18.14 -6.29
C GLU A 223 6.40 18.63 -7.03
N MET A 224 7.28 17.71 -7.43
CA MET A 224 8.43 18.02 -8.29
C MET A 224 8.01 18.20 -9.75
N GLU A 225 6.98 17.49 -10.20
CA GLU A 225 6.43 17.58 -11.56
C GLU A 225 5.55 18.83 -11.77
N LEU A 226 4.83 19.26 -10.73
CA LEU A 226 3.95 20.45 -10.79
C LEU A 226 4.70 21.79 -10.76
N ARG A 227 6.03 21.80 -10.61
CA ARG A 227 6.88 22.99 -10.53
C ARG A 227 7.45 23.40 -11.89
#